data_AF-A0AA90HF43-F1
#
_entry.id   AF-A0AA90HF43-F1
#
_cell.length_a   1.000
_cell.length_b   1.000
_cell.length_c   1.000
_cell.angle_alpha   90.00
_cell.angle_beta   90.00
_cell.angle_gamma   90.00
#
_symmetry.space_group_name_H-M   'P 1'
#
loop_
_entity.id
_entity.type
_entity.pdbx_description
1 polymer ?
#
loop_
_entity_poly.entity_id
_entity_poly.type
_entity_poly.pdbx_seq_one_letter_code
_entity_poly.pdbx_strand_id
1 'polypeptide(L)'
;MNGTEPLTAPGAAREPAAPVRFDVTRGGATPEELAALVAVLTALPRTLDPGPVPPVLDAWNDRGRRLSLPPVPGPGTWRACALPR
;
A
#
# COMPACT_ATOMS: atom_id res chain seq x y z
N MET A 1 -13.44 -46.21 -30.26
CA MET A 1 -12.00 -46.20 -29.91
C MET A 1 -11.67 -44.78 -29.48
N ASN A 2 -11.25 -44.64 -28.23
CA ASN A 2 -10.97 -43.37 -27.55
C ASN A 2 -9.64 -42.75 -28.02
N GLY A 3 -9.50 -41.41 -27.95
CA GLY A 3 -8.20 -40.76 -28.17
C GLY A 3 -8.18 -39.24 -28.08
N THR A 4 -8.47 -38.68 -26.90
CA THR A 4 -7.76 -37.54 -26.28
C THR A 4 -7.47 -36.27 -27.12
N GLU A 5 -8.44 -35.36 -27.22
CA GLU A 5 -8.13 -33.94 -27.29
C GLU A 5 -7.53 -33.54 -25.93
N PRO A 6 -6.30 -32.99 -25.83
CA PRO A 6 -5.89 -32.36 -24.59
C PRO A 6 -6.73 -31.10 -24.39
N LEU A 7 -7.70 -31.19 -23.47
CA LEU A 7 -8.24 -30.04 -22.77
C LEU A 7 -7.07 -29.40 -22.00
N THR A 8 -6.30 -28.55 -22.68
CA THR A 8 -5.34 -27.66 -22.04
C THR A 8 -6.11 -26.86 -21.00
N ALA A 9 -5.76 -27.11 -19.73
CA ALA A 9 -6.39 -26.52 -18.56
C ALA A 9 -6.44 -24.98 -18.67
N PRO A 10 -7.51 -24.31 -18.19
CA PRO A 10 -7.45 -22.90 -17.85
C PRO A 10 -6.61 -22.78 -16.57
N GLY A 11 -5.30 -22.88 -16.77
CA GLY A 11 -4.25 -22.67 -15.81
C GLY A 11 -3.10 -21.97 -16.50
N ALA A 12 -3.41 -21.05 -17.44
CA ALA A 12 -2.45 -20.02 -17.81
C ALA A 12 -2.13 -19.30 -16.51
N ALA A 13 -0.95 -19.62 -15.96
CA ALA A 13 -0.39 -18.99 -14.79
C ALA A 13 -0.64 -17.49 -14.94
N ARG A 14 -1.50 -16.95 -14.08
CA ARG A 14 -1.79 -15.52 -14.07
C ARG A 14 -0.44 -14.84 -13.89
N GLU A 15 0.06 -14.23 -14.97
CA GLU A 15 1.25 -13.40 -14.95
C GLU A 15 1.16 -12.53 -13.69
N PRO A 16 2.20 -12.48 -12.84
CA PRO A 16 2.13 -11.73 -11.59
C PRO A 16 1.72 -10.31 -11.96
N ALA A 17 0.48 -9.96 -11.59
CA ALA A 17 -0.14 -8.72 -12.00
C ALA A 17 0.82 -7.59 -11.63
N ALA A 18 1.27 -6.84 -12.62
CA ALA A 18 2.13 -5.68 -12.42
C ALA A 18 1.59 -4.86 -11.24
N PRO A 19 2.46 -4.35 -10.34
CA PRO A 19 2.01 -3.66 -9.14
C PRO A 19 0.99 -2.60 -9.54
N VAL A 20 -0.20 -2.66 -8.94
CA VAL A 20 -1.32 -1.79 -9.29
C VAL A 20 -0.87 -0.34 -9.10
N ARG A 21 -0.59 0.34 -10.22
CA ARG A 21 -0.25 1.76 -10.24
C ARG A 21 -1.57 2.52 -10.28
N PHE A 22 -1.93 3.14 -9.16
CA PHE A 22 -3.03 4.10 -9.13
C PHE A 22 -2.47 5.46 -9.57
N ASP A 23 -3.01 6.02 -10.64
CA ASP A 23 -2.75 7.39 -11.06
C ASP A 23 -3.93 8.26 -10.64
N VAL A 24 -3.67 9.31 -9.84
CA VAL A 24 -4.72 10.22 -9.37
C VAL A 24 -4.83 11.36 -10.37
N THR A 25 -5.62 11.13 -11.41
CA THR A 25 -5.70 12.01 -12.58
C THR A 25 -6.53 13.28 -12.36
N ARG A 26 -7.44 13.29 -11.37
CA ARG A 26 -8.29 14.45 -11.04
C ARG A 26 -8.88 14.36 -9.63
N GLY A 27 -8.96 15.49 -8.93
CA GLY A 27 -9.77 15.62 -7.70
C GLY A 27 -11.25 15.83 -8.04
N GLY A 28 -12.14 15.30 -7.18
CA GLY A 28 -13.60 15.42 -7.33
C GLY A 28 -14.34 14.08 -7.46
N ALA A 29 -13.89 13.06 -6.73
CA ALA A 29 -14.59 11.76 -6.68
C ALA A 29 -16.00 11.94 -6.13
N THR A 30 -16.96 11.19 -6.68
CA THR A 30 -18.32 11.18 -6.14
C THR A 30 -18.35 10.52 -4.76
N PRO A 31 -19.37 10.79 -3.92
CA PRO A 31 -19.54 10.10 -2.64
C PRO A 31 -19.56 8.57 -2.78
N GLU A 32 -20.16 8.06 -3.85
CA GLU A 32 -20.25 6.62 -4.15
C GLU A 32 -18.90 6.03 -4.50
N GLU A 33 -18.09 6.74 -5.29
CA GLU A 33 -16.72 6.32 -5.62
C GLU A 33 -15.82 6.29 -4.37
N LEU A 34 -15.95 7.29 -3.50
CA LEU A 34 -15.28 7.30 -2.20
C LEU A 34 -15.71 6.12 -1.33
N ALA A 35 -17.02 5.82 -1.28
CA ALA A 35 -17.54 4.69 -0.53
C ALA A 35 -17.01 3.35 -1.08
N ALA A 36 -16.99 3.18 -2.40
CA ALA A 36 -16.44 1.99 -3.06
C ALA A 36 -14.95 1.81 -2.74
N LEU A 37 -14.16 2.88 -2.79
CA LEU A 37 -12.74 2.84 -2.44
C LEU A 37 -12.53 2.44 -0.97
N VAL A 38 -13.29 3.03 -0.04
CA VAL A 38 -13.21 2.68 1.38
C VAL A 38 -13.59 1.22 1.61
N ALA A 39 -14.66 0.72 0.97
CA ALA A 39 -15.09 -0.67 1.09
C ALA A 39 -14.02 -1.66 0.60
N VAL A 40 -13.33 -1.33 -0.51
CA VAL A 40 -12.21 -2.14 -0.99
C VAL A 40 -11.09 -2.12 0.03
N LEU A 41 -10.64 -0.93 0.47
CA LEU A 41 -9.53 -0.77 1.43
C LEU A 41 -9.78 -1.47 2.77
N THR A 42 -11.01 -1.51 3.26
CA THR A 42 -11.36 -2.20 4.50
C THR A 42 -11.48 -3.71 4.34
N ALA A 43 -11.79 -4.21 3.14
CA ALA A 43 -11.85 -5.63 2.84
C ALA A 43 -10.47 -6.27 2.60
N LEU A 44 -9.42 -5.48 2.34
CA LEU A 44 -8.08 -6.02 2.16
C LEU A 44 -7.57 -6.69 3.45
N PRO A 45 -7.04 -7.94 3.37
CA PRO A 45 -6.43 -8.59 4.52
C PRO A 45 -5.23 -7.78 4.99
N ARG A 46 -5.12 -7.55 6.31
CA ARG A 46 -3.93 -6.92 6.90
C ARG A 46 -2.75 -7.88 6.82
N THR A 47 -1.98 -7.82 5.74
CA THR A 47 -0.64 -8.39 5.71
C THR A 47 0.31 -7.41 6.39
N LEU A 48 0.33 -7.46 7.73
CA LEU A 48 1.38 -6.84 8.52
C LEU A 48 2.06 -7.96 9.27
N ASP A 49 3.20 -8.42 8.74
CA ASP A 49 4.25 -8.97 9.59
C ASP A 49 5.14 -7.77 9.95
N PRO A 50 4.90 -7.11 11.10
CA PRO A 50 5.81 -6.09 11.57
C PRO A 50 7.05 -6.83 12.03
N GLY A 51 8.03 -6.96 11.13
CA GLY A 51 9.40 -7.22 11.53
C GLY A 51 9.80 -6.33 12.71
N PRO A 52 10.83 -6.70 13.49
CA PRO A 52 11.14 -6.10 14.79
C PRO A 52 11.04 -4.57 14.75
N VAL A 53 10.10 -4.03 15.53
CA VAL A 53 9.87 -2.59 15.60
C VAL A 53 11.07 -1.95 16.28
N PRO A 54 11.81 -1.06 15.61
CA PRO A 54 12.89 -0.31 16.26
C PRO A 54 12.29 0.52 17.41
N PRO A 55 13.08 0.80 18.46
CA PRO A 55 12.58 1.56 19.61
C PRO A 55 11.94 2.87 19.13
N VAL A 56 10.72 3.13 19.61
CA VAL A 56 9.99 4.36 19.29
C VAL A 56 10.76 5.51 19.92
N LEU A 57 11.58 6.19 19.12
CA LEU A 57 12.18 7.46 19.50
C LEU A 57 11.05 8.49 19.61
N ASP A 58 11.12 9.34 20.63
CA ASP A 58 10.20 10.46 20.78
C ASP A 58 10.33 11.38 19.55
N ALA A 59 9.27 11.40 18.73
CA ALA A 59 9.23 12.16 17.50
C ALA A 59 9.36 13.68 17.73
N TRP A 60 9.08 14.17 18.94
CA TRP A 60 9.32 15.56 19.34
C TRP A 60 10.80 15.88 19.57
N ASN A 61 11.61 14.86 19.87
CA ASN A 61 13.05 14.98 20.08
C ASN A 61 13.88 14.59 18.84
N ASP A 62 13.24 14.42 17.68
CA ASP A 62 13.91 14.10 16.43
C ASP A 62 14.86 15.24 16.00
N ARG A 63 16.17 14.95 15.94
CA ARG A 63 17.20 15.90 15.53
C ARG A 63 17.08 16.29 14.06
N GLY A 64 16.65 15.37 13.20
CA GLY A 64 16.43 15.67 11.79
C GLY A 64 15.37 16.74 11.59
N ARG A 65 14.31 16.73 12.42
CA ARG A 65 13.28 17.78 12.41
C ARG A 65 13.82 19.13 12.87
N ARG A 66 14.62 19.16 13.95
CA ARG A 66 15.30 20.40 14.42
C ARG A 66 16.27 20.98 13.38
N LEU A 67 16.86 20.11 12.55
CA LEU A 67 17.76 20.49 11.47
C LEU A 67 17.04 20.69 10.12
N SER A 68 15.71 20.62 10.08
CA SER A 68 14.89 20.71 8.86
C SER A 68 15.33 19.74 7.74
N LEU A 69 15.86 18.57 8.12
CA LEU A 69 16.23 17.53 7.16
C LEU A 69 14.98 16.91 6.53
N PRO A 70 15.04 16.53 5.25
CA PRO A 70 13.94 15.83 4.60
C PRO A 70 13.69 14.48 5.29
N PRO A 71 12.42 14.04 5.41
CA PRO A 71 12.11 12.75 6.02
C PRO A 71 12.69 11.62 5.18
N VAL A 72 13.35 10.67 5.85
CA VAL A 72 13.84 9.46 5.19
C VAL A 72 12.62 8.59 4.81
N PRO A 73 12.53 8.07 3.57
CA PRO A 73 11.47 7.13 3.21
C PRO A 73 11.55 5.87 4.07
N GLY A 74 10.45 5.49 4.73
CA GLY A 74 10.45 4.29 5.57
C GLY A 74 9.12 4.05 6.31
N PRO A 75 8.99 2.89 6.96
CA PRO A 75 7.80 2.56 7.74
C PRO A 75 7.52 3.63 8.80
N GLY A 76 6.29 4.17 8.81
CA GLY A 76 5.85 5.16 9.79
C GLY A 76 6.37 6.59 9.56
N THR A 77 7.27 6.84 8.61
CA THR A 77 7.87 8.18 8.44
C THR A 77 6.89 9.21 7.90
N TRP A 78 5.85 8.78 7.18
CA TRP A 78 4.73 9.63 6.77
C TRP A 78 3.94 10.20 7.97
N ARG A 79 3.92 9.51 9.11
CA ARG A 79 3.24 10.01 10.33
C ARG A 79 3.92 11.24 10.89
N ALA A 80 5.22 11.39 10.65
CA ALA A 80 5.95 12.58 11.04
C ALA A 80 5.43 13.81 10.29
N CYS A 81 4.84 13.69 9.09
CA CYS A 81 4.30 14.85 8.36
C CYS A 81 3.13 15.55 9.07
N ALA A 82 2.42 14.86 9.97
CA ALA A 82 1.31 15.43 10.74
C ALA A 82 1.77 16.25 11.97
N LEU A 83 3.06 16.22 12.31
CA LEU A 83 3.61 16.94 13.46
C LEU A 83 4.08 18.36 13.05
N PRO A 84 3.90 19.37 13.93
CA PRO A 84 4.43 20.72 13.72
C PRO A 84 5.94 20.71 13.41
N ARG A 85 6.41 21.66 12.62
CA ARG A 85 7.84 21.81 12.28
C ARG A 85 8.57 22.63 13.35
#